data_AF-A0A1E1JVR0-F1
#
_entry.id   AF-A0A1E1JVR0-F1
#
_cell.length_a   1.000
_cell.length_b   1.000
_cell.length_c   1.000
_cell.angle_alpha   90.00
_cell.angle_beta   90.00
_cell.angle_gamma   90.00
#
_symmetry.space_group_name_H-M   'P 1'
#
loop_
_entity.id
_entity.type
_entity.pdbx_description
1 polymer ?
#
loop_
_entity_poly.entity_id
_entity_poly.type
_entity_poly.pdbx_seq_one_letter_code
_entity_poly.pdbx_strand_id
1 'polypeptide(L)'
;MSQKSENTFLAAYLFSEAPTAKFLAQHLDAAVTYVNQIPHIYLGHSPAIEGLSSLETILGVAKIPGDQEVLIRELRKKATEPLPETGQRPGHAMGFFEQGTLIGAGLYLSIVLPSLAYELRF
;
A
#
# COMPACT_ATOMS: atom_id res chain seq x y z
N MET A 1 -29.40 -9.22 7.73
CA MET A 1 -28.48 -9.39 8.88
C MET A 1 -27.10 -9.70 8.33
N SER A 2 -26.24 -8.69 8.19
CA SER A 2 -24.89 -8.84 7.65
C SER A 2 -23.97 -9.29 8.78
N GLN A 3 -23.47 -10.53 8.72
CA GLN A 3 -22.46 -10.99 9.67
C GLN A 3 -21.21 -10.12 9.50
N LYS A 4 -20.89 -9.35 10.53
CA LYS A 4 -19.65 -8.58 10.63
C LYS A 4 -18.54 -9.60 10.90
N SER A 5 -17.70 -9.84 9.90
CA SER A 5 -16.50 -10.66 10.03
C SER A 5 -15.63 -10.07 11.15
N GLU A 6 -15.32 -10.88 12.16
CA GLU A 6 -14.50 -10.50 13.33
C GLU A 6 -13.07 -10.06 12.95
N ASN A 7 -12.67 -10.23 11.67
CA ASN A 7 -11.33 -9.93 11.15
C ASN A 7 -11.32 -8.84 10.05
N THR A 8 -12.42 -8.12 9.82
CA THR A 8 -12.43 -7.02 8.83
C THR A 8 -11.69 -5.79 9.39
N PHE A 9 -10.67 -5.32 8.68
CA PHE A 9 -9.96 -4.10 9.03
C PHE A 9 -10.90 -2.87 8.91
N LEU A 10 -10.78 -1.90 9.82
CA LEU A 10 -11.62 -0.70 9.78
C LEU A 10 -11.32 0.20 8.58
N ALA A 11 -10.04 0.36 8.22
CA ALA A 11 -9.62 1.12 7.06
C ALA A 11 -8.27 0.62 6.53
N ALA A 12 -8.09 0.65 5.21
CA ALA A 12 -6.82 0.41 4.55
C ALA A 12 -6.32 1.67 3.84
N TYR A 13 -5.06 2.06 4.07
CA TYR A 13 -4.42 3.19 3.41
C TYR A 13 -3.34 2.66 2.46
N LEU A 14 -3.60 2.77 1.15
CA LEU A 14 -2.74 2.22 0.11
C LEU A 14 -2.04 3.35 -0.63
N PHE A 15 -0.70 3.28 -0.68
CA PHE A 15 0.14 4.22 -1.43
C PHE A 15 0.81 3.47 -2.58
N SER A 16 0.20 3.52 -3.76
CA SER A 16 0.67 2.82 -4.97
C SER A 16 0.02 3.38 -6.24
N GLU A 17 0.43 2.87 -7.40
CA GLU A 17 -0.22 3.16 -8.68
C GLU A 17 -1.67 2.61 -8.72
N ALA A 18 -2.54 3.26 -9.50
CA ALA A 18 -3.96 2.91 -9.60
C ALA A 18 -4.28 1.42 -9.80
N PRO A 19 -3.60 0.66 -10.71
CA PRO A 19 -3.89 -0.76 -10.88
C PRO A 19 -3.51 -1.60 -9.66
N THR A 20 -2.37 -1.30 -9.02
CA THR A 20 -1.91 -1.99 -7.81
C THR A 20 -2.82 -1.71 -6.63
N ALA A 21 -3.20 -0.45 -6.43
CA ALA A 21 -4.14 -0.06 -5.39
C ALA A 21 -5.50 -0.77 -5.56
N LYS A 22 -5.98 -0.87 -6.80
CA LYS A 22 -7.22 -1.59 -7.11
C LYS A 22 -7.12 -3.08 -6.77
N PHE A 23 -6.02 -3.74 -7.14
CA PHE A 23 -5.80 -5.15 -6.83
C PHE A 23 -5.77 -5.40 -5.32
N LEU A 24 -4.99 -4.58 -4.59
CA LEU A 24 -4.86 -4.71 -3.13
C LEU A 24 -6.19 -4.43 -2.41
N ALA A 25 -6.95 -3.42 -2.87
CA ALA A 25 -8.26 -3.09 -2.29
C ALA A 25 -9.29 -4.22 -2.45
N GLN A 26 -9.14 -5.10 -3.45
CA GLN A 26 -10.00 -6.26 -3.65
C GLN A 26 -9.61 -7.47 -2.80
N HIS A 27 -8.34 -7.56 -2.39
CA HIS A 27 -7.81 -8.72 -1.63
C HIS A 27 -7.67 -8.46 -0.13
N LEU A 28 -7.71 -7.20 0.30
CA LEU A 28 -7.70 -6.83 1.70
C LEU A 28 -9.14 -6.66 2.19
N ASP A 29 -9.55 -7.44 3.21
CA ASP A 29 -10.86 -7.27 3.84
C ASP A 29 -10.84 -6.03 4.75
N ALA A 30 -11.20 -4.88 4.18
CA ALA A 30 -11.32 -3.61 4.87
C ALA A 30 -12.67 -2.95 4.60
N ALA A 31 -13.26 -2.33 5.62
CA ALA A 31 -14.54 -1.63 5.49
C ALA A 31 -14.45 -0.39 4.58
N VAL A 32 -13.27 0.24 4.50
CA VAL A 32 -12.97 1.34 3.57
C VAL A 32 -11.50 1.30 3.17
N THR A 33 -11.22 1.62 1.91
CA THR A 33 -9.86 1.70 1.38
C THR A 33 -9.62 3.08 0.78
N TYR A 34 -8.59 3.77 1.25
CA TYR A 34 -8.17 5.07 0.75
C TYR A 34 -6.89 4.90 -0.05
N VAL A 35 -6.87 5.47 -1.26
CA VAL A 35 -5.72 5.38 -2.18
C VAL A 35 -5.06 6.74 -2.28
N ASN A 36 -3.77 6.82 -1.97
CA ASN A 36 -2.95 8.03 -2.05
C ASN A 36 -3.52 9.23 -1.29
N GLN A 37 -4.35 8.98 -0.27
CA GLN A 37 -5.01 9.98 0.54
C GLN A 37 -5.07 9.52 2.00
N ILE A 38 -4.81 10.45 2.91
CA ILE A 38 -5.06 10.29 4.34
C ILE A 38 -6.12 11.33 4.72
N PRO A 39 -7.23 10.93 5.37
CA PRO A 39 -8.25 11.85 5.84
C PRO A 39 -7.62 12.95 6.69
N HIS A 40 -7.92 14.19 6.35
CA HIS A 40 -7.40 15.39 7.01
C HIS A 40 -7.69 15.42 8.52
N ILE A 41 -8.72 14.70 8.97
CA ILE A 41 -9.07 14.55 10.39
C ILE A 41 -7.96 13.88 11.22
N TYR A 42 -7.15 13.01 10.59
CA TYR A 42 -5.97 12.40 11.19
C TYR A 42 -4.70 13.25 11.05
N LEU A 43 -4.68 14.21 10.12
CA LEU A 43 -3.56 15.14 9.93
C LEU A 43 -3.63 16.38 10.86
N GLY A 44 -4.79 16.66 11.46
CA GLY A 44 -5.02 17.89 12.24
C GLY A 44 -4.98 17.72 13.76
N HIS A 45 -5.24 16.52 14.28
CA HIS A 45 -5.01 16.23 15.70
C HIS A 45 -3.55 15.85 15.87
N SER A 46 -2.69 16.85 15.91
CA SER A 46 -1.43 16.68 16.61
C SER A 46 -1.80 16.40 18.08
N PRO A 47 -1.53 15.22 18.66
CA PRO A 47 -1.30 15.16 20.10
C PRO A 47 -0.04 16.00 20.30
N ALA A 48 -0.23 17.32 20.39
CA ALA A 48 0.85 18.24 20.57
C ALA A 48 1.55 17.81 21.87
N ILE A 49 2.81 17.39 21.72
CA ILE A 49 3.89 17.45 22.71
C ILE A 49 4.27 16.16 23.47
N GLU A 50 3.49 15.07 23.49
CA GLU A 50 3.95 13.83 24.16
C GLU A 50 4.83 12.91 23.27
N GLY A 51 4.57 12.88 21.96
CA GLY A 51 5.22 11.97 21.01
C GLY A 51 6.59 12.41 20.46
N LEU A 52 7.06 13.61 20.79
CA LEU A 52 8.40 14.08 20.40
C LEU A 52 9.50 13.19 21.00
N SER A 53 9.25 12.63 22.19
CA SER A 53 10.15 11.65 22.83
C SER A 53 10.26 10.32 22.06
N SER A 54 9.17 9.88 21.43
CA SER A 54 9.15 8.67 20.62
C SER A 54 9.82 8.87 19.26
N LEU A 55 9.71 10.07 18.67
CA LEU A 55 10.44 10.40 17.44
C LEU A 55 11.95 10.61 17.69
N GLU A 56 12.36 11.16 18.83
CA GLU A 56 13.76 11.17 19.27
C GLU A 56 14.33 9.74 19.36
N THR A 57 13.54 8.80 19.87
CA THR A 57 13.92 7.38 19.97
C THR A 57 13.99 6.70 18.60
N ILE A 58 13.08 6.99 17.68
CA ILE A 58 13.03 6.39 16.33
C ILE A 58 14.11 6.98 15.40
N LEU A 59 14.41 8.28 15.50
CA LEU A 59 15.45 8.93 14.70
C LEU A 59 16.86 8.91 15.34
N GLY A 60 17.00 8.40 16.57
CA GLY A 60 18.26 8.35 17.31
C GLY A 60 18.83 9.74 17.64
N VAL A 61 18.00 10.78 17.64
CA VAL A 61 18.43 12.16 17.93
C VAL A 61 18.24 12.39 19.42
N ALA A 62 19.35 12.44 20.14
CA ALA A 62 19.37 12.79 21.56
C ALA A 62 18.71 14.16 21.79
N LYS A 63 17.93 14.27 22.86
CA LYS A 63 17.29 15.49 23.36
C LYS A 63 18.26 16.68 23.39
N ILE A 64 18.16 17.56 22.39
CA ILE A 64 18.86 18.85 22.40
C ILE A 64 17.86 19.88 22.95
N PRO A 65 18.05 20.39 24.18
CA PRO A 65 17.18 21.43 24.71
C PRO A 65 17.56 22.75 24.02
N GLY A 66 16.64 23.35 23.26
CA GLY A 66 16.68 24.80 23.08
C GLY A 66 16.29 25.41 21.74
N ASP A 67 16.11 24.68 20.64
CA ASP A 67 15.71 25.36 19.40
C ASP A 67 14.94 24.46 18.42
N GLN A 68 13.60 24.55 18.45
CA GLN A 68 12.73 23.82 17.52
C GLN A 68 13.02 24.15 16.06
N GLU A 69 13.50 25.37 15.76
CA GLU A 69 13.87 25.73 14.40
C GLU A 69 15.06 24.90 13.90
N VAL A 70 16.03 24.60 14.76
CA VAL A 70 17.20 23.79 14.41
C VAL A 70 16.80 22.34 14.16
N LEU A 71 15.88 21.80 14.97
CA LEU A 71 15.35 20.45 14.76
C LEU A 71 14.57 20.35 13.43
N ILE A 72 13.72 21.34 13.13
CA ILE A 72 12.97 21.38 11.87
C ILE A 72 13.93 21.48 10.67
N ARG A 73 15.02 22.24 10.79
CA ARG A 73 16.05 22.35 9.73
C ARG A 73 16.78 21.02 9.52
N GLU A 74 17.16 20.32 10.58
CA GLU A 74 17.81 19.00 10.49
C GLU A 74 16.85 17.93 9.95
N LEU A 75 15.59 17.93 10.39
CA LEU A 75 14.57 17.05 9.84
C LEU A 75 14.34 17.32 8.35
N ARG A 76 14.28 18.59 7.94
CA ARG A 76 14.15 18.97 6.53
C ARG A 76 15.34 18.49 5.73
N LYS A 77 16.56 18.67 6.25
CA LYS A 77 17.81 18.22 5.62
C LYS A 77 17.81 16.71 5.41
N LYS A 78 17.50 15.92 6.44
CA LYS A 78 17.39 14.46 6.36
C LYS A 78 16.25 13.99 5.45
N ALA A 79 15.13 14.72 5.40
CA ALA A 79 14.01 14.38 4.52
C ALA A 79 14.32 14.61 3.03
N THR A 80 15.27 15.51 2.72
CA THR A 80 15.79 15.70 1.35
C THR A 80 16.92 14.76 0.98
N GLU A 81 17.45 13.97 1.92
CA GLU A 81 18.46 12.97 1.57
C GLU A 81 17.83 11.88 0.70
N PRO A 82 18.53 11.42 -0.36
CA PRO A 82 18.03 10.33 -1.17
C PRO A 82 17.81 9.10 -0.28
N LEU A 83 16.65 8.46 -0.45
CA LEU A 83 16.32 7.25 0.29
C LEU A 83 17.43 6.21 0.05
N PRO A 84 17.83 5.44 1.09
CA PRO A 84 18.78 4.36 0.92
C PRO A 84 18.26 3.41 -0.16
N GLU A 85 19.17 2.83 -0.94
CA GLU A 85 18.80 1.88 -1.97
C GLU A 85 17.98 0.76 -1.34
N THR A 86 16.67 0.80 -1.58
CA THR A 86 15.81 -0.28 -1.18
C THR A 86 16.25 -1.48 -2.01
N GLY A 87 16.50 -2.64 -1.40
CA GLY A 87 16.77 -3.89 -2.10
C GLY A 87 15.58 -4.40 -2.94
N GLN A 88 14.74 -3.48 -3.43
CA GLN A 88 13.68 -3.72 -4.39
C GLN A 88 14.29 -4.34 -5.63
N ARG A 89 13.75 -5.49 -6.00
CA ARG A 89 14.13 -6.20 -7.21
C ARG A 89 13.78 -5.31 -8.42
N PRO A 90 14.62 -5.31 -9.47
CA PRO A 90 14.34 -4.52 -10.67
C PRO A 90 12.95 -4.84 -11.21
N GLY A 91 12.16 -3.80 -11.51
CA GLY A 91 10.74 -3.87 -11.90
C GLY A 91 10.46 -4.48 -13.27
N HIS A 92 11.34 -5.36 -13.76
CA HIS A 92 11.20 -6.09 -15.02
C HIS A 92 10.60 -7.50 -14.80
N ALA A 93 10.29 -7.87 -13.56
CA ALA A 93 9.65 -9.13 -13.25
C ALA A 93 8.15 -9.07 -13.55
N MET A 94 7.66 -10.07 -14.29
CA MET A 94 6.26 -10.25 -14.63
C MET A 94 5.37 -10.19 -13.39
N GLY A 95 4.49 -9.19 -13.30
CA GLY A 95 3.67 -8.92 -12.12
C GLY A 95 2.51 -9.92 -11.94
N PHE A 96 1.93 -9.96 -10.74
CA PHE A 96 0.79 -10.83 -10.41
C PHE A 96 -0.43 -10.61 -11.32
N PHE A 97 -0.61 -9.40 -11.85
CA PHE A 97 -1.69 -9.08 -12.80
C PHE A 97 -1.49 -9.78 -14.16
N GLU A 98 -0.27 -9.72 -14.71
CA GLU A 98 0.06 -10.37 -15.98
C GLU A 98 0.00 -11.90 -15.83
N GLN A 99 0.51 -12.42 -14.71
CA GLN A 99 0.40 -13.84 -14.38
C GLN A 99 -1.06 -14.28 -14.24
N GLY A 100 -1.88 -13.51 -13.50
CA GLY A 100 -3.30 -13.81 -13.31
C GLY A 100 -4.09 -13.79 -14.61
N THR A 101 -3.82 -12.83 -15.50
CA THR A 101 -4.46 -12.74 -16.81
C THR A 101 -4.09 -13.92 -17.70
N LEU A 102 -2.81 -14.33 -17.74
CA LEU A 102 -2.37 -15.49 -18.52
C LEU A 102 -2.96 -16.79 -18.01
N ILE A 103 -2.94 -17.02 -16.70
CA ILE A 103 -3.51 -18.23 -16.09
C ILE A 103 -5.03 -18.27 -16.32
N GLY A 104 -5.72 -17.15 -16.10
CA GLY A 104 -7.16 -17.03 -16.33
C GLY A 104 -7.55 -17.28 -17.79
N ALA A 105 -6.84 -16.68 -18.73
CA ALA A 105 -7.07 -16.90 -20.16
C ALA A 105 -6.79 -18.36 -20.57
N GLY A 106 -5.71 -18.96 -20.06
CA GLY A 106 -5.37 -20.36 -20.32
C GLY A 106 -6.44 -21.33 -19.82
N LEU A 107 -6.94 -21.13 -18.60
CA LEU A 107 -8.05 -21.93 -18.05
C LEU A 107 -9.36 -21.74 -18.80
N TYR A 108 -9.67 -20.52 -19.22
CA TYR A 108 -10.88 -20.25 -19.99
C TYR A 108 -10.82 -20.92 -21.38
N LEU A 109 -9.70 -20.76 -22.09
CA LEU A 109 -9.51 -21.34 -23.42
C LEU A 109 -9.45 -22.88 -23.38
N SER A 110 -8.92 -23.49 -22.31
CA SER A 110 -8.87 -24.95 -22.19
C SER A 110 -10.24 -25.60 -22.09
N ILE A 111 -11.27 -24.85 -21.68
CA ILE A 111 -12.66 -25.30 -21.64
C ILE A 111 -13.37 -24.93 -22.94
N VAL A 112 -13.25 -23.67 -23.37
CA VAL A 112 -14.01 -23.15 -24.51
C VAL A 112 -13.56 -23.76 -25.84
N LEU A 113 -12.26 -23.94 -26.06
CA LEU A 113 -11.75 -24.46 -27.34
C LEU A 113 -12.22 -25.90 -27.60
N PRO A 114 -12.11 -26.86 -26.67
CA PRO A 114 -12.64 -28.20 -26.89
C PRO A 114 -14.15 -28.24 -27.09
N SER A 115 -14.91 -27.44 -26.33
CA SER A 115 -16.38 -27.36 -26.48
C SER A 115 -16.78 -26.86 -27.86
N LEU A 116 -16.19 -25.76 -28.34
CA LEU A 116 -16.45 -25.24 -29.69
C LEU A 116 -15.99 -26.21 -30.79
N ALA A 117 -14.83 -26.84 -30.60
CA ALA A 117 -14.31 -27.81 -31.57
C ALA A 117 -15.20 -29.05 -31.68
N TYR A 118 -15.85 -29.46 -30.58
CA TYR A 118 -16.81 -30.57 -30.59
C TYR A 118 -18.06 -30.22 -31.38
N GLU A 119 -18.64 -29.03 -31.14
CA GLU A 119 -19.83 -28.54 -31.86
C GLU A 119 -19.58 -28.36 -33.36
N LEU A 120 -18.39 -27.91 -33.77
CA LEU A 120 -18.03 -27.74 -35.19
C LEU A 120 -17.75 -29.06 -35.93
N ARG A 121 -17.70 -30.19 -35.21
CA ARG A 121 -17.43 -31.52 -35.78
C ARG A 121 -18.69 -32.33 -36.07
N PHE A 122 -19.87 -31.81 -35.72
CA PHE A 122 -21.20 -32.34 -36.06
C PHE A 122 -22.01 -31.30 -36.84
#